data_AF-A0A182NQW2-F1
#
_entry.id   AF-A0A182NQW2-F1
#
_cell.length_a   1.000
_cell.length_b   1.000
_cell.length_c   1.000
_cell.angle_alpha   90.00
_cell.angle_beta   90.00
_cell.angle_gamma   90.00
#
_symmetry.space_group_name_H-M   'P 1'
#
loop_
_entity.id
_entity.type
_entity.pdbx_description
1 polymer ?
#
loop_
_entity_poly.entity_id
_entity_poly.type
_entity_poly.pdbx_seq_one_letter_code
_entity_poly.pdbx_strand_id
1 'polypeptide(L)'
;MNKIIALGCVLALLWSTLATVDGVLYEVLLNSFEAIPQEIDDMMDYGTIRLTRQGKNQLGVSGSFTVYKNAGSETQIRWAVYKVDFMGQKRMFVNGAGSLCQIIAKDEVIYPQLLESSNLPPQDACPFPKGNYTIFNYVFDENKLPPAVPASEWLMEAIVSRNGQVGGGFRTYQILFEYLNYLPSKYDDVVDFGTLRMKKVGPNKCVITGSIMLFQNFGDEVTVSGKLFRKASGTGGVPYFAHINTFCKMLVKDVLIYPQLLEHSNFPPQGTCPITKGNYTVDNFLVDLKKLPQVVPYGEWLLQLEYIRGNEVIAALEFYFTILP
;
A
#
# COMPACT_ATOMS: atom_id res chain seq x y z
N MET A 1 -3.35 -9.54 -62.11
CA MET A 1 -3.66 -10.08 -60.76
C MET A 1 -2.35 -10.53 -60.12
N ASN A 2 -2.09 -10.14 -58.86
CA ASN A 2 -1.03 -10.66 -57.97
C ASN A 2 0.45 -10.24 -58.12
N LYS A 3 0.79 -8.94 -58.27
CA LYS A 3 2.12 -8.44 -57.80
C LYS A 3 2.15 -7.05 -57.15
N ILE A 4 1.06 -6.26 -57.20
CA ILE A 4 1.00 -4.92 -56.56
C ILE A 4 0.45 -4.97 -55.11
N ILE A 5 -0.33 -6.01 -54.76
CA ILE A 5 -0.90 -6.16 -53.40
C ILE A 5 0.14 -6.72 -52.41
N ALA A 6 1.18 -7.41 -52.89
CA ALA A 6 2.21 -8.00 -52.03
C ALA A 6 3.25 -6.97 -51.51
N LEU A 7 3.51 -5.88 -52.23
CA LEU A 7 4.45 -4.84 -51.77
C LEU A 7 3.82 -3.89 -50.74
N GLY A 8 2.51 -3.66 -50.83
CA GLY A 8 1.77 -2.83 -49.87
C GLY A 8 1.64 -3.47 -48.49
N CYS A 9 1.47 -4.79 -48.41
CA CYS A 9 1.38 -5.50 -47.12
C CYS A 9 2.72 -5.60 -46.40
N VAL A 10 3.85 -5.68 -47.12
CA VAL A 10 5.18 -5.75 -46.49
C VAL A 10 5.64 -4.38 -45.99
N LEU A 11 5.30 -3.29 -46.70
CA LEU A 11 5.55 -1.91 -46.21
C LEU A 11 4.59 -1.50 -45.09
N ALA A 12 3.33 -1.93 -45.10
CA ALA A 12 2.42 -1.72 -43.97
C ALA A 12 2.85 -2.49 -42.71
N LEU A 13 3.42 -3.70 -42.86
CA LEU A 13 4.00 -4.44 -41.74
C LEU A 13 5.31 -3.80 -41.23
N LEU A 14 6.18 -3.30 -42.13
CA LEU A 14 7.38 -2.55 -41.74
C LEU A 14 7.08 -1.18 -41.11
N TRP A 15 5.99 -0.52 -41.50
CA TRP A 15 5.53 0.73 -40.88
C TRP A 15 4.77 0.49 -39.58
N SER A 16 4.11 -0.66 -39.41
CA SER A 16 3.51 -1.06 -38.13
C SER A 16 4.54 -1.46 -37.07
N THR A 17 5.79 -1.75 -37.47
CA THR A 17 6.92 -1.91 -36.54
C THR A 17 7.62 -0.60 -36.18
N LEU A 18 7.19 0.54 -36.75
CA LEU A 18 7.78 1.87 -36.54
C LEU A 18 6.78 2.89 -35.98
N ALA A 19 5.58 2.46 -35.58
CA ALA A 19 4.74 3.25 -34.68
C ALA A 19 5.36 3.21 -33.27
N THR A 20 6.33 4.09 -33.06
CA THR A 20 6.65 4.71 -31.77
C THR A 20 6.84 3.74 -30.62
N VAL A 21 8.03 3.18 -30.50
CA VAL A 21 8.57 2.80 -29.18
C VAL A 21 9.01 4.11 -28.50
N ASP A 22 8.05 5.01 -28.29
CA ASP A 22 8.19 6.15 -27.40
C ASP A 22 7.27 5.86 -26.21
N GLY A 23 7.92 5.64 -25.07
CA GLY A 23 7.23 5.39 -23.81
C GLY A 23 7.08 3.90 -23.53
N VAL A 24 7.73 3.50 -22.45
CA VAL A 24 7.47 2.28 -21.72
C VAL A 24 5.95 1.98 -21.69
N LEU A 25 5.52 0.83 -22.25
CA LEU A 25 4.10 0.40 -22.34
C LEU A 25 3.44 0.12 -20.98
N TYR A 26 4.15 0.34 -19.87
CA TYR A 26 3.69 0.09 -18.52
C TYR A 26 3.85 1.33 -17.64
N GLU A 27 2.92 1.49 -16.70
CA GLU A 27 2.97 2.53 -15.68
C GLU A 27 3.65 1.97 -14.43
N VAL A 28 4.68 2.66 -13.94
CA VAL A 28 5.36 2.33 -12.70
C VAL A 28 4.57 2.94 -11.55
N LEU A 29 3.93 2.08 -10.77
CA LEU A 29 3.12 2.45 -9.62
C LEU A 29 3.85 2.10 -8.32
N LEU A 30 4.22 3.11 -7.54
CA LEU A 30 4.64 2.88 -6.16
C LEU A 30 3.40 2.62 -5.30
N ASN A 31 3.31 1.39 -4.80
CA ASN A 31 2.17 0.95 -3.99
C ASN A 31 2.36 1.33 -2.52
N SER A 32 3.58 1.22 -2.00
CA SER A 32 3.90 1.53 -0.61
C SER A 32 5.42 1.57 -0.38
N PHE A 33 5.82 2.12 0.77
CA PHE A 33 7.20 2.17 1.24
C PHE A 33 7.19 2.18 2.78
N GLU A 34 7.87 1.22 3.39
CA GLU A 34 8.00 1.11 4.86
C GLU A 34 9.46 1.06 5.27
N ALA A 35 9.73 1.70 6.40
CA ALA A 35 10.92 1.45 7.19
C ALA A 35 10.89 0.01 7.76
N ILE A 36 12.03 -0.67 7.69
CA ILE A 36 12.21 -1.96 8.36
C ILE A 36 12.45 -1.69 9.86
N PRO A 37 11.79 -2.44 10.77
CA PRO A 37 12.04 -2.34 12.20
C PRO A 37 13.53 -2.50 12.52
N GLN A 38 14.04 -1.62 13.37
CA GLN A 38 15.44 -1.62 13.77
C GLN A 38 15.63 -2.47 15.03
N GLU A 39 16.74 -3.18 15.09
CA GLU A 39 17.28 -3.83 16.30
C GLU A 39 18.32 -2.93 16.99
N ILE A 40 18.87 -1.96 16.25
CA ILE A 40 19.85 -0.98 16.71
C ILE A 40 19.18 0.40 16.73
N ASP A 41 18.64 0.79 17.89
CA ASP A 41 17.93 2.07 18.07
C ASP A 41 18.81 3.31 17.84
N ASP A 42 20.13 3.16 17.79
CA ASP A 42 21.10 4.25 17.66
C ASP A 42 21.85 4.28 16.32
N MET A 43 21.28 3.68 15.28
CA MET A 43 21.88 3.73 13.94
C MET A 43 21.31 4.88 13.09
N MET A 44 19.98 4.91 12.90
CA MET A 44 19.35 5.86 12.00
C MET A 44 17.91 6.17 12.44
N ASP A 45 17.44 7.40 12.25
CA ASP A 45 16.03 7.76 12.32
C ASP A 45 15.56 8.20 10.93
N TYR A 46 14.50 7.57 10.42
CA TYR A 46 13.96 7.87 9.09
C TYR A 46 13.30 9.25 9.01
N GLY A 47 12.99 9.86 10.15
CA GLY A 47 12.42 11.21 10.24
C GLY A 47 11.20 11.40 9.35
N THR A 48 11.33 12.24 8.32
CA THR A 48 10.26 12.64 7.40
C THR A 48 10.44 12.11 5.98
N ILE A 49 11.38 11.17 5.76
CA ILE A 49 11.60 10.58 4.43
C ILE A 49 10.32 9.92 3.92
N ARG A 50 9.94 10.31 2.70
CA ARG A 50 8.76 9.82 2.01
C ARG A 50 9.05 9.65 0.53
N LEU A 51 8.37 8.67 -0.07
CA LEU A 51 8.28 8.56 -1.51
C LEU A 51 6.91 9.07 -1.99
N THR A 52 6.94 9.86 -3.05
CA THR A 52 5.76 10.49 -3.64
C THR A 52 5.73 10.24 -5.14
N ARG A 53 4.55 10.16 -5.74
CA ARG A 53 4.42 10.16 -7.19
C ARG A 53 4.46 11.61 -7.69
N GLN A 54 5.40 11.93 -8.60
CA GLN A 54 5.53 13.28 -9.18
C GLN A 54 4.89 13.39 -10.57
N GLY A 55 4.80 12.27 -11.30
CA GLY A 55 4.27 12.25 -12.65
C GLY A 55 3.95 10.83 -13.13
N LYS A 56 3.70 10.66 -14.43
CA LYS A 56 3.69 9.34 -15.05
C LYS A 56 5.13 8.81 -15.04
N ASN A 57 5.34 7.65 -14.43
CA ASN A 57 6.65 7.00 -14.30
C ASN A 57 7.74 7.87 -13.65
N GLN A 58 7.35 8.81 -12.78
CA GLN A 58 8.24 9.66 -12.00
C GLN A 58 7.95 9.52 -10.52
N LEU A 59 8.96 9.08 -9.77
CA LEU A 59 8.93 8.89 -8.32
C LEU A 59 9.82 9.95 -7.66
N GLY A 60 9.24 10.74 -6.76
CA GLY A 60 9.94 11.70 -5.91
C GLY A 60 10.36 11.07 -4.59
N VAL A 61 11.56 11.36 -4.12
CA VAL A 61 12.04 11.10 -2.76
C VAL A 61 12.26 12.45 -2.08
N SER A 62 11.66 12.66 -0.91
CA SER A 62 11.83 13.89 -0.15
C SER A 62 11.79 13.64 1.35
N GLY A 63 12.42 14.50 2.13
CA GLY A 63 12.36 14.48 3.58
C GLY A 63 13.73 14.44 4.22
N SER A 64 13.73 14.35 5.55
CA SER A 64 14.93 14.38 6.35
C SER A 64 15.06 13.13 7.22
N PHE A 65 16.28 12.65 7.39
CA PHE A 65 16.63 11.52 8.23
C PHE A 65 17.90 11.83 9.02
N THR A 66 18.09 11.16 10.14
CA THR A 66 19.25 11.34 11.01
C THR A 66 20.06 10.07 11.05
N VAL A 67 21.38 10.18 10.89
CA VAL A 67 22.32 9.09 11.16
C VAL A 67 23.02 9.40 12.47
N TYR A 68 22.83 8.54 13.47
CA TYR A 68 23.33 8.79 14.84
C TYR A 68 24.80 8.42 15.02
N LYS A 69 25.31 7.47 14.22
CA LYS A 69 26.70 7.00 14.27
C LYS A 69 27.33 6.98 12.89
N ASN A 70 28.63 7.29 12.82
CA ASN A 70 29.39 7.14 11.60
C ASN A 70 29.27 5.69 11.10
N ALA A 71 28.93 5.52 9.83
CA ALA A 71 28.73 4.23 9.19
C ALA A 71 29.89 3.94 8.24
N GLY A 72 30.87 3.17 8.70
CA GLY A 72 32.03 2.77 7.92
C GLY A 72 31.82 1.47 7.14
N SER A 73 32.92 0.83 6.76
CA SER A 73 32.93 -0.45 6.04
C SER A 73 32.28 -1.61 6.80
N GLU A 74 32.12 -1.49 8.12
CA GLU A 74 31.40 -2.45 8.95
C GLU A 74 29.88 -2.43 8.73
N THR A 75 29.36 -1.37 8.11
CA THR A 75 27.94 -1.23 7.79
C THR A 75 27.67 -1.92 6.46
N GLN A 76 26.84 -2.96 6.49
CA GLN A 76 26.51 -3.80 5.35
C GLN A 76 25.11 -3.47 4.85
N ILE A 77 24.95 -3.27 3.55
CA ILE A 77 23.65 -3.22 2.88
C ILE A 77 23.44 -4.54 2.15
N ARG A 78 22.26 -5.13 2.35
CA ARG A 78 21.75 -6.23 1.54
C ARG A 78 20.50 -5.74 0.82
N TRP A 79 20.42 -5.89 -0.50
CA TRP A 79 19.21 -5.59 -1.26
C TRP A 79 18.72 -6.80 -2.02
N ALA A 80 17.41 -6.89 -2.19
CA ALA A 80 16.75 -7.91 -2.97
C ALA A 80 15.55 -7.31 -3.68
N VAL A 81 15.42 -7.64 -4.97
CA VAL A 81 14.28 -7.32 -5.80
C VAL A 81 13.64 -8.64 -6.21
N TYR A 82 12.36 -8.78 -5.94
CA TYR A 82 11.56 -9.95 -6.28
C TYR A 82 10.54 -9.58 -7.33
N LYS A 83 10.38 -10.45 -8.32
CA LYS A 83 9.23 -10.46 -9.21
C LYS A 83 8.13 -11.28 -8.56
N VAL A 84 6.95 -10.70 -8.40
CA VAL A 84 5.76 -11.41 -7.94
C VAL A 84 4.97 -11.85 -9.17
N ASP A 85 4.66 -13.14 -9.26
CA ASP A 85 3.86 -13.68 -10.36
C ASP A 85 2.35 -13.55 -10.11
N PHE A 86 1.54 -13.92 -11.10
CA PHE A 86 0.08 -13.82 -11.03
C PHE A 86 -0.55 -14.71 -9.93
N MET A 87 0.19 -15.67 -9.39
CA MET A 87 -0.22 -16.53 -8.28
C MET A 87 0.25 -15.97 -6.93
N GLY A 88 0.90 -14.80 -6.90
CA GLY A 88 1.45 -14.17 -5.70
C GLY A 88 2.77 -14.79 -5.23
N GLN A 89 3.41 -15.68 -6.01
CA GLN A 89 4.68 -16.27 -5.62
C GLN A 89 5.84 -15.30 -5.92
N LYS A 90 6.74 -15.16 -4.94
CA LYS A 90 7.93 -14.32 -5.04
C LYS A 90 9.07 -15.09 -5.69
N ARG A 91 9.59 -14.57 -6.80
CA ARG A 91 10.81 -15.07 -7.44
C ARG A 91 11.88 -14.00 -7.35
N MET A 92 13.01 -14.34 -6.74
CA MET A 92 14.16 -13.43 -6.66
C MET A 92 14.62 -13.09 -8.09
N PHE A 93 14.64 -11.79 -8.40
CA PHE A 93 15.03 -11.29 -9.71
C PHE A 93 16.47 -10.80 -9.70
N VAL A 94 16.81 -9.96 -8.73
CA VAL A 94 18.18 -9.54 -8.46
C VAL A 94 18.38 -9.39 -6.96
N ASN A 95 19.56 -9.73 -6.47
CA ASN A 95 19.98 -9.42 -5.13
C ASN A 95 21.44 -8.98 -5.14
N GLY A 96 21.84 -8.34 -4.05
CA GLY A 96 23.23 -7.98 -3.84
C GLY A 96 23.49 -7.65 -2.39
N ALA A 97 24.77 -7.62 -2.03
CA ALA A 97 25.22 -7.19 -0.73
C ALA A 97 26.58 -6.53 -0.86
N GLY A 98 26.88 -5.62 0.05
CA GLY A 98 28.18 -4.96 0.13
C GLY A 98 28.24 -3.98 1.29
N SER A 99 29.43 -3.46 1.55
CA SER A 99 29.56 -2.37 2.52
C SER A 99 28.92 -1.08 1.98
N LEU A 100 28.32 -0.29 2.87
CA LEU A 100 27.73 1.02 2.55
C LEU A 100 28.69 1.88 1.71
N CYS A 101 29.95 1.96 2.13
CA CYS A 101 30.96 2.76 1.45
C CYS A 101 31.29 2.26 0.04
N GLN A 102 31.37 0.95 -0.17
CA GLN A 102 31.63 0.39 -1.51
C GLN A 102 30.46 0.61 -2.46
N ILE A 103 29.24 0.57 -1.95
CA ILE A 103 28.03 0.78 -2.75
C ILE A 103 27.95 2.24 -3.19
N ILE A 104 28.12 3.18 -2.25
CA ILE A 104 28.15 4.61 -2.55
C ILE A 104 29.27 4.93 -3.55
N ALA A 105 30.49 4.44 -3.31
CA ALA A 105 31.64 4.73 -4.17
C ALA A 105 31.52 4.16 -5.60
N LYS A 106 30.71 3.11 -5.81
CA LYS A 106 30.51 2.47 -7.12
C LYS A 106 29.23 2.91 -7.84
N ASP A 107 28.40 3.71 -7.19
CA ASP A 107 27.14 4.15 -7.77
C ASP A 107 27.35 5.32 -8.73
N GLU A 108 27.29 5.05 -10.03
CA GLU A 108 27.47 6.06 -11.07
C GLU A 108 26.15 6.74 -11.46
N VAL A 109 25.01 6.28 -10.92
CA VAL A 109 23.68 6.66 -11.43
C VAL A 109 22.87 7.44 -10.38
N ILE A 110 22.72 6.91 -9.17
CA ILE A 110 21.75 7.45 -8.20
C ILE A 110 22.42 8.44 -7.24
N TYR A 111 23.53 8.07 -6.61
CA TYR A 111 24.21 8.89 -5.62
C TYR A 111 24.66 10.26 -6.15
N PRO A 112 25.28 10.37 -7.35
CA PRO A 112 25.67 11.67 -7.90
C PRO A 112 24.48 12.63 -8.06
N GLN A 113 23.32 12.10 -8.50
CA GLN A 113 22.11 12.91 -8.69
C GLN A 113 21.43 13.24 -7.36
N LEU A 114 21.53 12.37 -6.37
CA LEU A 114 21.09 12.68 -5.02
C LEU A 114 21.91 13.84 -4.45
N LEU A 115 23.22 13.93 -4.71
CA LEU A 115 24.04 15.07 -4.26
C LEU A 115 23.56 16.42 -4.83
N GLU A 116 23.03 16.44 -6.05
CA GLU A 116 22.46 17.65 -6.65
C GLU A 116 21.20 18.15 -5.93
N SER A 117 20.52 17.23 -5.23
CA SER A 117 19.22 17.47 -4.60
C SER A 117 19.21 17.08 -3.12
N SER A 118 20.34 17.11 -2.43
CA SER A 118 20.42 16.80 -1.00
C SER A 118 21.62 17.47 -0.33
N ASN A 119 21.71 17.35 0.99
CA ASN A 119 22.93 17.67 1.76
C ASN A 119 23.71 16.39 2.13
N LEU A 120 23.57 15.31 1.35
CA LEU A 120 24.32 14.07 1.56
C LEU A 120 25.82 14.33 1.44
N PRO A 121 26.65 13.53 2.15
CA PRO A 121 28.09 13.71 2.13
C PRO A 121 28.64 13.33 0.74
N PRO A 122 29.77 13.90 0.30
CA PRO A 122 30.40 13.56 -0.99
C PRO A 122 30.57 12.05 -1.20
N GLN A 123 30.61 11.60 -2.46
CA GLN A 123 30.62 10.18 -2.80
C GLN A 123 31.85 9.43 -2.28
N ASP A 124 32.97 10.13 -2.09
CA ASP A 124 34.21 9.62 -1.50
C ASP A 124 34.24 9.72 0.04
N ALA A 125 33.21 10.29 0.66
CA ALA A 125 33.12 10.44 2.11
C ALA A 125 32.74 9.10 2.78
N CYS A 126 33.76 8.31 3.07
CA CYS A 126 33.67 7.14 3.95
C CYS A 126 34.66 7.29 5.12
N PRO A 127 34.26 7.02 6.38
CA PRO A 127 32.93 6.53 6.82
C PRO A 127 31.83 7.57 6.59
N PHE A 128 30.61 7.10 6.29
CA PHE A 128 29.45 7.98 6.11
C PHE A 128 29.20 8.70 7.44
N PRO A 129 29.32 10.04 7.49
CA PRO A 129 29.30 10.77 8.75
C PRO A 129 27.96 10.66 9.47
N LYS A 130 27.99 10.80 10.79
CA LYS A 130 26.78 11.08 11.57
C LYS A 130 26.29 12.49 11.25
N GLY A 131 24.98 12.68 11.21
CA GLY A 131 24.39 13.98 10.89
C GLY A 131 22.91 13.91 10.53
N ASN A 132 22.35 15.08 10.27
CA ASN A 132 20.99 15.24 9.75
C ASN A 132 21.07 15.49 8.25
N TYR A 133 20.44 14.59 7.50
CA TYR A 133 20.43 14.62 6.05
C TYR A 133 19.02 14.92 5.54
N THR A 134 18.94 15.65 4.45
CA THR A 134 17.70 16.06 3.79
C THR A 134 17.86 15.86 2.30
N ILE A 135 16.89 15.17 1.72
CA ILE A 135 16.73 15.02 0.28
C ILE A 135 15.61 15.97 -0.16
N PHE A 136 15.96 16.89 -1.05
CA PHE A 136 15.11 17.93 -1.62
C PHE A 136 14.46 17.45 -2.91
N ASN A 137 13.34 16.74 -2.78
CA ASN A 137 12.48 16.40 -3.92
C ASN A 137 13.22 15.76 -5.11
N TYR A 138 14.12 14.82 -4.81
CA TYR A 138 14.84 14.04 -5.83
C TYR A 138 13.84 13.29 -6.69
N VAL A 139 13.95 13.39 -8.02
CA VAL A 139 13.04 12.70 -8.96
C VAL A 139 13.78 11.58 -9.69
N PHE A 140 13.24 10.39 -9.57
CA PHE A 140 13.62 9.19 -10.29
C PHE A 140 12.61 8.94 -11.43
N ASP A 141 13.09 8.91 -12.67
CA ASP A 141 12.27 8.71 -13.87
C ASP A 141 12.54 7.35 -14.54
N GLU A 142 11.73 7.00 -15.53
CA GLU A 142 11.79 5.72 -16.24
C GLU A 142 13.09 5.47 -17.00
N ASN A 143 13.82 6.51 -17.41
CA ASN A 143 15.08 6.34 -18.13
C ASN A 143 16.18 5.79 -17.19
N LYS A 144 15.97 5.89 -15.88
CA LYS A 144 16.85 5.36 -14.83
C LYS A 144 16.50 3.91 -14.47
N LEU A 145 15.42 3.35 -15.00
CA LEU A 145 15.11 1.93 -14.86
C LEU A 145 15.87 1.12 -15.92
N PRO A 146 16.30 -0.11 -15.61
CA PRO A 146 16.88 -0.98 -16.62
C PRO A 146 15.90 -1.17 -17.80
N PRO A 147 16.37 -1.13 -19.06
CA PRO A 147 15.50 -1.13 -20.26
C PRO A 147 14.70 -2.43 -20.48
N ALA A 148 14.81 -3.40 -19.57
CA ALA A 148 14.17 -4.72 -19.67
C ALA A 148 13.48 -5.17 -18.37
N VAL A 149 12.95 -4.24 -17.56
CA VAL A 149 12.08 -4.63 -16.43
C VAL A 149 10.71 -5.08 -17.00
N PRO A 150 10.34 -6.37 -16.92
CA PRO A 150 9.04 -6.81 -17.43
C PRO A 150 7.89 -6.22 -16.60
N ALA A 151 6.75 -5.97 -17.25
CA ALA A 151 5.52 -5.61 -16.55
C ALA A 151 5.16 -6.72 -15.55
N SER A 152 5.19 -6.39 -14.25
CA SER A 152 4.94 -7.31 -13.15
C SER A 152 4.72 -6.53 -11.86
N GLU A 153 4.26 -7.23 -10.83
CA GLU A 153 4.42 -6.78 -9.46
C GLU A 153 5.86 -7.02 -8.99
N TRP A 154 6.42 -6.02 -8.30
CA TRP A 154 7.80 -6.01 -7.85
C TRP A 154 7.85 -5.68 -6.37
N LEU A 155 8.70 -6.40 -5.65
CA LEU A 155 9.01 -6.13 -4.26
C LEU A 155 10.48 -5.78 -4.14
N MET A 156 10.77 -4.67 -3.50
CA MET A 156 12.14 -4.24 -3.23
C MET A 156 12.35 -4.20 -1.72
N GLU A 157 13.44 -4.79 -1.27
CA GLU A 157 13.92 -4.75 0.09
C GLU A 157 15.38 -4.28 0.07
N ALA A 158 15.72 -3.32 0.92
CA ALA A 158 17.10 -2.97 1.22
C ALA A 158 17.24 -2.92 2.74
N ILE A 159 18.15 -3.71 3.30
CA ILE A 159 18.42 -3.78 4.73
C ILE A 159 19.83 -3.29 4.99
N VAL A 160 19.94 -2.38 5.95
CA VAL A 160 21.21 -1.90 6.49
C VAL A 160 21.45 -2.60 7.83
N SER A 161 22.61 -3.23 7.95
CA SER A 161 23.01 -3.99 9.12
C SER A 161 24.41 -3.62 9.57
N ARG A 162 24.66 -3.77 10.87
CA ARG A 162 25.97 -3.58 11.47
C ARG A 162 26.23 -4.73 12.42
N ASN A 163 27.36 -5.42 12.26
CA ASN A 163 27.70 -6.61 13.06
C ASN A 163 26.59 -7.69 13.09
N GLY A 164 25.85 -7.83 11.99
CA GLY A 164 24.76 -8.81 11.86
C GLY A 164 23.41 -8.39 12.45
N GLN A 165 23.34 -7.24 13.12
CA GLN A 165 22.09 -6.67 13.62
C GLN A 165 21.50 -5.67 12.63
N VAL A 166 20.17 -5.65 12.51
CA VAL A 166 19.47 -4.74 11.59
C VAL A 166 19.41 -3.35 12.21
N GLY A 167 20.04 -2.36 11.58
CA GLY A 167 19.94 -0.97 12.03
C GLY A 167 19.04 -0.10 11.15
N GLY A 168 18.50 -0.66 10.06
CA GLY A 168 17.55 0.04 9.21
C GLY A 168 17.35 -0.65 7.86
N GLY A 169 16.65 0.03 6.96
CA GLY A 169 16.25 -0.50 5.68
C GLY A 169 14.85 -0.06 5.27
N PHE A 170 14.51 -0.33 4.03
CA PHE A 170 13.16 -0.12 3.53
C PHE A 170 12.65 -1.34 2.77
N ARG A 171 11.34 -1.48 2.74
CA ARG A 171 10.65 -2.49 1.93
C ARG A 171 9.35 -1.97 1.37
N THR A 172 8.97 -2.47 0.20
CA THR A 172 7.67 -2.19 -0.43
C THR A 172 6.70 -3.34 -0.14
N TYR A 173 5.51 -3.08 0.39
CA TYR A 173 4.52 -4.10 0.76
C TYR A 173 3.24 -4.06 -0.10
N GLN A 174 2.47 -5.16 -0.08
CA GLN A 174 1.21 -5.28 -0.81
C GLN A 174 0.09 -5.78 0.13
N ILE A 175 -1.09 -5.17 0.06
CA ILE A 175 -2.29 -5.64 0.73
C ILE A 175 -3.21 -6.32 -0.28
N LEU A 176 -3.57 -7.56 0.03
CA LEU A 176 -4.43 -8.42 -0.75
C LEU A 176 -5.75 -8.63 -0.01
N PHE A 177 -6.86 -8.14 -0.57
CA PHE A 177 -8.19 -8.51 -0.09
C PHE A 177 -8.57 -9.91 -0.56
N GLU A 178 -9.08 -10.73 0.35
CA GLU A 178 -9.49 -12.09 0.06
C GLU A 178 -11.00 -12.13 -0.19
N TYR A 179 -11.81 -11.79 0.82
CA TYR A 179 -13.27 -11.77 0.72
C TYR A 179 -13.90 -10.97 1.86
N LEU A 180 -15.17 -10.62 1.66
CA LEU A 180 -16.04 -10.00 2.66
C LEU A 180 -17.06 -11.04 3.07
N ASN A 181 -17.14 -11.33 4.35
CA ASN A 181 -18.25 -12.09 4.94
C ASN A 181 -19.12 -11.14 5.75
N TYR A 182 -20.40 -11.47 5.83
CA TYR A 182 -21.30 -10.94 6.83
C TYR A 182 -21.75 -12.09 7.71
N LEU A 183 -21.75 -11.89 9.02
CA LEU A 183 -22.42 -12.83 9.89
C LEU A 183 -23.92 -12.55 9.77
N PRO A 184 -24.77 -13.58 9.59
CA PRO A 184 -26.21 -13.40 9.59
C PRO A 184 -26.60 -12.60 10.84
N SER A 185 -27.45 -11.58 10.68
CA SER A 185 -27.95 -10.87 11.86
C SER A 185 -28.60 -11.90 12.77
N LYS A 186 -28.34 -11.79 14.08
CA LYS A 186 -28.95 -12.69 15.06
C LYS A 186 -30.49 -12.61 15.01
N TYR A 187 -31.01 -11.50 14.46
CA TYR A 187 -32.41 -11.25 14.22
C TYR A 187 -32.61 -10.80 12.76
N ASP A 188 -33.43 -11.53 12.00
CA ASP A 188 -33.74 -11.23 10.59
C ASP A 188 -34.41 -9.86 10.36
N ASP A 189 -34.77 -9.15 11.44
CA ASP A 189 -35.52 -7.89 11.44
C ASP A 189 -34.64 -6.65 11.70
N VAL A 190 -33.31 -6.77 11.68
CA VAL A 190 -32.40 -5.64 11.97
C VAL A 190 -31.75 -5.09 10.71
N VAL A 191 -30.95 -5.92 10.03
CA VAL A 191 -30.24 -5.54 8.80
C VAL A 191 -30.03 -6.78 7.93
N ASP A 192 -30.28 -6.62 6.65
CA ASP A 192 -29.89 -7.58 5.62
C ASP A 192 -28.82 -6.95 4.75
N PHE A 193 -27.61 -7.55 4.74
CA PHE A 193 -26.51 -7.10 3.89
C PHE A 193 -26.67 -7.53 2.42
N GLY A 194 -27.76 -8.23 2.10
CA GLY A 194 -28.32 -8.44 0.77
C GLY A 194 -27.29 -8.88 -0.26
N THR A 195 -26.93 -7.96 -1.15
CA THR A 195 -26.05 -8.22 -2.30
C THR A 195 -24.66 -7.63 -2.15
N LEU A 196 -24.31 -7.11 -0.97
CA LEU A 196 -23.02 -6.49 -0.70
C LEU A 196 -21.87 -7.47 -0.97
N ARG A 197 -21.00 -7.11 -1.90
CA ARG A 197 -19.87 -7.92 -2.36
C ARG A 197 -18.65 -7.05 -2.47
N MET A 198 -17.52 -7.66 -2.17
CA MET A 198 -16.20 -7.07 -2.39
C MET A 198 -15.52 -7.79 -3.55
N LYS A 199 -14.99 -7.02 -4.50
CA LYS A 199 -14.21 -7.53 -5.63
C LYS A 199 -12.83 -6.88 -5.63
N LYS A 200 -11.77 -7.68 -5.68
CA LYS A 200 -10.42 -7.18 -5.93
C LYS A 200 -10.37 -6.59 -7.34
N VAL A 201 -9.95 -5.33 -7.45
CA VAL A 201 -9.78 -4.64 -8.75
C VAL A 201 -8.34 -4.21 -9.01
N GLY A 202 -7.49 -4.23 -7.99
CA GLY A 202 -6.07 -3.95 -8.14
C GLY A 202 -5.28 -4.16 -6.85
N PRO A 203 -3.98 -3.88 -6.85
CA PRO A 203 -3.15 -3.89 -5.65
C PRO A 203 -3.67 -2.84 -4.66
N ASN A 204 -3.84 -3.20 -3.38
CA ASN A 204 -4.36 -2.32 -2.33
C ASN A 204 -5.75 -1.72 -2.64
N LYS A 205 -6.46 -2.27 -3.63
CA LYS A 205 -7.72 -1.72 -4.15
C LYS A 205 -8.77 -2.81 -4.26
N CYS A 206 -9.88 -2.61 -3.58
CA CYS A 206 -11.10 -3.37 -3.82
C CYS A 206 -12.25 -2.44 -4.16
N VAL A 207 -13.24 -2.99 -4.83
CA VAL A 207 -14.51 -2.34 -5.08
C VAL A 207 -15.57 -3.04 -4.26
N ILE A 208 -16.37 -2.26 -3.54
CA ILE A 208 -17.55 -2.72 -2.82
C ILE A 208 -18.78 -2.29 -3.61
N THR A 209 -19.63 -3.26 -3.94
CA THR A 209 -20.89 -3.03 -4.65
C THR A 209 -21.99 -3.90 -4.03
N GLY A 210 -23.19 -3.35 -3.89
CA GLY A 210 -24.38 -4.11 -3.52
C GLY A 210 -25.40 -3.27 -2.76
N SER A 211 -26.31 -3.96 -2.08
CA SER A 211 -27.43 -3.36 -1.36
C SER A 211 -27.49 -3.85 0.08
N ILE A 212 -27.81 -2.94 0.99
CA ILE A 212 -28.01 -3.16 2.42
C ILE A 212 -29.43 -2.71 2.74
N MET A 213 -30.26 -3.58 3.29
CA MET A 213 -31.58 -3.25 3.77
C MET A 213 -31.53 -3.07 5.30
N LEU A 214 -31.75 -1.86 5.77
CA LEU A 214 -31.98 -1.59 7.19
C LEU A 214 -33.47 -1.74 7.48
N PHE A 215 -33.84 -2.71 8.32
CA PHE A 215 -35.24 -2.92 8.72
C PHE A 215 -35.64 -2.00 9.89
N GLN A 216 -34.65 -1.45 10.59
CA GLN A 216 -34.81 -0.54 11.72
C GLN A 216 -33.93 0.69 11.56
N ASN A 217 -34.28 1.77 12.26
CA ASN A 217 -33.42 2.95 12.33
C ASN A 217 -32.12 2.60 13.10
N PHE A 218 -31.00 3.18 12.68
CA PHE A 218 -29.71 3.06 13.32
C PHE A 218 -29.26 4.43 13.81
N GLY A 219 -29.35 4.66 15.12
CA GLY A 219 -28.90 5.86 15.82
C GLY A 219 -27.83 5.59 16.86
N ASP A 220 -27.74 6.46 17.86
CA ASP A 220 -26.77 6.35 18.96
C ASP A 220 -27.05 5.17 19.91
N GLU A 221 -28.24 4.55 19.82
CA GLU A 221 -28.55 3.30 20.51
C GLU A 221 -27.79 2.09 19.95
N VAL A 222 -27.22 2.22 18.75
CA VAL A 222 -26.32 1.22 18.15
C VAL A 222 -24.87 1.66 18.35
N THR A 223 -24.07 0.76 18.89
CA THR A 223 -22.62 0.90 19.06
C THR A 223 -21.90 0.06 18.02
N VAL A 224 -20.89 0.63 17.37
CA VAL A 224 -20.01 -0.09 16.45
C VAL A 224 -18.71 -0.42 17.16
N SER A 225 -18.39 -1.71 17.21
CA SER A 225 -17.13 -2.25 17.72
C SER A 225 -16.31 -2.78 16.55
N GLY A 226 -15.24 -2.08 16.19
CA GLY A 226 -14.26 -2.51 15.20
C GLY A 226 -13.08 -3.21 15.88
N LYS A 227 -12.88 -4.49 15.58
CA LYS A 227 -11.80 -5.31 16.12
C LYS A 227 -10.95 -5.86 14.99
N LEU A 228 -9.64 -5.69 15.08
CA LEU A 228 -8.68 -6.23 14.12
C LEU A 228 -7.96 -7.42 14.76
N PHE A 229 -8.09 -8.59 14.14
CA PHE A 229 -7.47 -9.83 14.59
C PHE A 229 -6.43 -10.30 13.57
N ARG A 230 -5.34 -10.87 14.09
CA ARG A 230 -4.41 -11.63 13.27
C ARG A 230 -4.90 -13.07 13.20
N LYS A 231 -5.12 -13.60 11.99
CA LYS A 231 -5.73 -14.92 11.76
C LYS A 231 -4.94 -16.07 12.39
N ALA A 232 -3.61 -15.95 12.45
CA ALA A 232 -2.73 -16.91 13.13
C ALA A 232 -3.03 -17.08 14.63
N SER A 233 -3.72 -16.12 15.26
CA SER A 233 -4.12 -16.15 16.67
C SER A 233 -5.46 -16.85 16.91
N GLY A 234 -6.17 -17.24 15.84
CA GLY A 234 -7.56 -17.70 15.89
C GLY A 234 -8.56 -16.58 16.19
N THR A 235 -9.84 -16.83 15.88
CA THR A 235 -10.96 -15.90 16.17
C THR A 235 -11.28 -15.74 17.66
N GLY A 236 -10.56 -16.45 18.55
CA GLY A 236 -10.59 -16.29 20.00
C GLY A 236 -9.39 -15.54 20.60
N GLY A 237 -8.50 -14.99 19.77
CA GLY A 237 -7.32 -14.24 20.21
C GLY A 237 -7.65 -12.82 20.71
N VAL A 238 -6.72 -12.21 21.44
CA VAL A 238 -6.80 -10.79 21.83
C VAL A 238 -6.74 -9.92 20.56
N PRO A 239 -7.68 -8.98 20.34
CA PRO A 239 -7.64 -8.11 19.17
C PRO A 239 -6.37 -7.27 19.18
N TYR A 240 -5.70 -7.17 18.04
CA TYR A 240 -4.52 -6.32 17.83
C TYR A 240 -4.88 -4.84 17.97
N PHE A 241 -6.05 -4.47 17.48
CA PHE A 241 -6.65 -3.15 17.67
C PHE A 241 -8.14 -3.32 17.92
N ALA A 242 -8.68 -2.57 18.87
CA ALA A 242 -10.11 -2.52 19.15
C ALA A 242 -10.53 -1.07 19.32
N HIS A 243 -11.60 -0.69 18.63
CA HIS A 243 -12.20 0.63 18.73
C HIS A 243 -13.70 0.51 18.85
N ILE A 244 -14.29 1.31 19.73
CA ILE A 244 -15.72 1.30 20.00
C ILE A 244 -16.25 2.72 20.03
N ASN A 245 -17.33 2.98 19.29
CA ASN A 245 -18.05 4.24 19.29
C ASN A 245 -19.53 4.00 19.00
N THR A 246 -20.39 4.96 19.35
CA THR A 246 -21.77 4.94 18.86
C THR A 246 -21.77 5.13 17.34
N PHE A 247 -22.77 4.56 16.68
CA PHE A 247 -22.88 4.57 15.23
C PHE A 247 -22.88 6.00 14.67
N CYS A 248 -23.69 6.92 15.22
CA CYS A 248 -23.70 8.31 14.77
C CYS A 248 -22.35 9.01 14.96
N LYS A 249 -21.67 8.81 16.09
CA LYS A 249 -20.34 9.39 16.33
C LYS A 249 -19.31 8.86 15.35
N MET A 250 -19.39 7.60 14.95
CA MET A 250 -18.51 7.03 13.95
C MET A 250 -18.70 7.72 12.59
N LEU A 251 -19.95 7.89 12.14
CA LEU A 251 -20.25 8.55 10.86
C LEU A 251 -19.78 10.01 10.83
N VAL A 252 -19.95 10.75 11.92
CA VAL A 252 -19.54 12.16 12.02
C VAL A 252 -18.02 12.31 12.04
N LYS A 253 -17.30 11.42 12.73
CA LYS A 253 -15.84 11.50 12.86
C LYS A 253 -15.08 10.98 11.64
N ASP A 254 -15.73 10.18 10.80
CA ASP A 254 -15.09 9.59 9.65
C ASP A 254 -14.93 10.59 8.50
N VAL A 255 -13.80 11.27 8.49
CA VAL A 255 -13.42 12.22 7.43
C VAL A 255 -12.78 11.55 6.22
N LEU A 256 -12.53 10.24 6.28
CA LEU A 256 -11.78 9.52 5.25
C LEU A 256 -12.72 8.68 4.38
N ILE A 257 -13.49 7.78 4.96
CA ILE A 257 -14.25 6.76 4.20
C ILE A 257 -15.67 7.26 3.89
N TYR A 258 -16.38 7.83 4.84
CA TYR A 258 -17.78 8.28 4.66
C TYR A 258 -17.99 9.28 3.50
N PRO A 259 -17.16 10.32 3.31
CA PRO A 259 -17.33 11.24 2.17
C PRO A 259 -17.21 10.53 0.82
N GLN A 260 -16.25 9.61 0.69
CA GLN A 260 -16.07 8.83 -0.53
C GLN A 260 -17.21 7.82 -0.73
N LEU A 261 -17.77 7.28 0.35
CA LEU A 261 -18.94 6.39 0.28
C LEU A 261 -20.16 7.12 -0.27
N LEU A 262 -20.38 8.39 0.10
CA LEU A 262 -21.52 9.18 -0.38
C LEU A 262 -21.47 9.45 -1.90
N GLU A 263 -20.28 9.52 -2.50
CA GLU A 263 -20.13 9.66 -3.97
C GLU A 263 -20.62 8.42 -4.72
N HIS A 264 -20.64 7.27 -4.03
CA HIS A 264 -20.92 5.96 -4.58
C HIS A 264 -22.14 5.28 -3.95
N SER A 265 -22.96 6.01 -3.18
CA SER A 265 -24.09 5.41 -2.50
C SER A 265 -25.25 6.38 -2.31
N ASN A 266 -26.40 5.84 -1.93
CA ASN A 266 -27.57 6.62 -1.50
C ASN A 266 -27.62 6.79 0.04
N PHE A 267 -26.51 6.59 0.76
CA PHE A 267 -26.43 6.90 2.19
C PHE A 267 -26.71 8.40 2.41
N PRO A 268 -27.31 8.76 3.56
CA PRO A 268 -27.65 10.15 3.81
C PRO A 268 -26.40 10.99 4.11
N PRO A 269 -26.45 12.31 3.89
CA PRO A 269 -25.30 13.21 4.06
C PRO A 269 -24.63 13.06 5.42
N GLN A 270 -23.32 13.30 5.48
CA GLN A 270 -22.54 13.18 6.72
C GLN A 270 -23.13 14.05 7.84
N GLY A 271 -23.27 13.46 9.03
CA GLY A 271 -23.94 14.08 10.17
C GLY A 271 -25.45 13.86 10.21
N THR A 272 -26.06 13.27 9.17
CA THR A 272 -27.44 12.79 9.24
C THR A 272 -27.50 11.54 10.09
N CYS A 273 -28.04 11.65 11.31
CA CYS A 273 -28.28 10.53 12.20
C CYS A 273 -29.53 10.79 13.06
N PRO A 274 -30.38 9.79 13.37
CA PRO A 274 -30.27 8.37 13.00
C PRO A 274 -30.41 8.12 11.50
N ILE A 275 -29.74 7.08 11.00
CA ILE A 275 -29.98 6.55 9.66
C ILE A 275 -31.33 5.82 9.70
N THR A 276 -32.26 6.24 8.86
CA THR A 276 -33.61 5.68 8.81
C THR A 276 -33.59 4.25 8.25
N LYS A 277 -34.58 3.43 8.61
CA LYS A 277 -34.82 2.17 7.91
C LYS A 277 -35.03 2.40 6.41
N GLY A 278 -34.53 1.50 5.56
CA GLY A 278 -34.61 1.65 4.12
C GLY A 278 -33.59 0.79 3.37
N ASN A 279 -33.67 0.83 2.04
CA ASN A 279 -32.73 0.15 1.17
C ASN A 279 -31.61 1.11 0.75
N TYR A 280 -30.39 0.74 1.09
CA TYR A 280 -29.17 1.48 0.80
C TYR A 280 -28.35 0.74 -0.24
N THR A 281 -27.98 1.42 -1.32
CA THR A 281 -27.18 0.87 -2.40
C THR A 281 -25.82 1.53 -2.42
N VAL A 282 -24.79 0.72 -2.61
CA VAL A 282 -23.41 1.15 -2.86
C VAL A 282 -23.02 0.63 -4.23
N ASP A 283 -22.61 1.52 -5.13
CA ASP A 283 -22.18 1.17 -6.47
C ASP A 283 -20.73 1.56 -6.74
N ASN A 284 -19.92 0.53 -7.00
CA ASN A 284 -18.53 0.66 -7.41
C ASN A 284 -17.67 1.50 -6.44
N PHE A 285 -17.94 1.40 -5.13
CA PHE A 285 -17.19 2.13 -4.13
C PHE A 285 -15.75 1.60 -4.03
N LEU A 286 -14.80 2.40 -4.51
CA LEU A 286 -13.38 2.05 -4.51
C LEU A 286 -12.76 2.31 -3.15
N VAL A 287 -12.31 1.25 -2.49
CA VAL A 287 -11.51 1.33 -1.27
C VAL A 287 -10.03 1.26 -1.64
N ASP A 288 -9.31 2.37 -1.48
CA ASP A 288 -7.85 2.44 -1.62
C ASP A 288 -7.18 2.41 -0.23
N LEU A 289 -6.49 1.30 0.05
CA LEU A 289 -5.88 1.06 1.35
C LEU A 289 -4.63 1.88 1.64
N LYS A 290 -4.15 2.69 0.68
CA LYS A 290 -3.16 3.73 1.00
C LYS A 290 -3.65 4.71 2.07
N LYS A 291 -4.96 4.74 2.34
CA LYS A 291 -5.62 5.56 3.36
C LYS A 291 -5.86 4.84 4.69
N LEU A 292 -5.52 3.55 4.84
CA LEU A 292 -5.62 2.84 6.12
C LEU A 292 -4.46 3.20 7.07
N PRO A 293 -4.67 3.14 8.41
CA PRO A 293 -3.60 3.40 9.38
C PRO A 293 -2.41 2.44 9.22
N GLN A 294 -1.20 3.01 9.17
CA GLN A 294 0.07 2.41 8.78
C GLN A 294 0.71 1.42 9.79
N VAL A 295 -0.06 0.84 10.71
CA VAL A 295 0.49 0.17 11.92
C VAL A 295 0.15 -1.33 11.99
N VAL A 296 -0.27 -1.93 10.87
CA VAL A 296 -0.69 -3.35 10.84
C VAL A 296 0.42 -4.23 10.24
N PRO A 297 1.04 -5.14 11.02
CA PRO A 297 2.13 -6.01 10.56
C PRO A 297 1.74 -6.99 9.44
N TYR A 298 2.72 -7.68 8.86
CA TYR A 298 2.45 -8.71 7.86
C TYR A 298 1.72 -9.93 8.40
N GLY A 299 0.88 -10.50 7.54
CA GLY A 299 0.12 -11.71 7.79
C GLY A 299 -1.32 -11.60 7.32
N GLU A 300 -2.08 -12.64 7.64
CA GLU A 300 -3.51 -12.71 7.40
C GLU A 300 -4.26 -12.01 8.54
N TRP A 301 -5.23 -11.18 8.18
CA TRP A 301 -5.99 -10.32 9.07
C TRP A 301 -7.49 -10.45 8.87
N LEU A 302 -8.20 -10.27 9.96
CA LEU A 302 -9.65 -10.17 10.02
C LEU A 302 -10.01 -8.85 10.69
N LEU A 303 -10.63 -7.93 9.97
CA LEU A 303 -11.33 -6.79 10.55
C LEU A 303 -12.79 -7.17 10.75
N GLN A 304 -13.22 -7.22 12.00
CA GLN A 304 -14.60 -7.49 12.39
C GLN A 304 -15.26 -6.20 12.85
N LEU A 305 -16.37 -5.81 12.23
CA LEU A 305 -17.22 -4.70 12.64
C LEU A 305 -18.50 -5.28 13.22
N GLU A 306 -18.67 -5.17 14.53
CA GLU A 306 -19.88 -5.61 15.24
C GLU A 306 -20.79 -4.41 15.52
N TYR A 307 -22.07 -4.56 15.21
CA TYR A 307 -23.13 -3.63 15.59
C TYR A 307 -23.80 -4.17 16.85
N ILE A 308 -23.78 -3.38 17.91
CA ILE A 308 -24.18 -3.77 19.27
C ILE A 308 -25.32 -2.86 19.70
N ARG A 309 -26.41 -3.42 20.21
CA ARG A 309 -27.49 -2.65 20.85
C ARG A 309 -27.71 -3.18 22.25
N GLY A 310 -27.56 -2.31 23.26
CA GLY A 310 -27.48 -2.74 24.65
C GLY A 310 -26.24 -3.64 24.86
N ASN A 311 -26.45 -4.91 25.22
CA ASN A 311 -25.38 -5.89 25.43
C ASN A 311 -25.36 -7.02 24.37
N GLU A 312 -26.10 -6.86 23.27
CA GLU A 312 -26.20 -7.88 22.24
C GLU A 312 -25.64 -7.41 20.90
N VAL A 313 -24.85 -8.27 20.25
CA VAL A 313 -24.43 -8.10 18.85
C VAL A 313 -25.64 -8.40 17.97
N ILE A 314 -26.11 -7.38 17.24
CA ILE A 314 -27.29 -7.47 16.37
C ILE A 314 -26.91 -7.75 14.91
N ALA A 315 -25.70 -7.39 14.50
CA ALA A 315 -25.15 -7.69 13.17
C ALA A 315 -23.62 -7.60 13.19
N ALA A 316 -22.94 -8.23 12.21
CA ALA A 316 -21.50 -8.05 12.05
C ALA A 316 -21.03 -8.21 10.59
N LEU A 317 -19.98 -7.46 10.24
CA LEU A 317 -19.25 -7.55 8.99
C LEU A 317 -17.81 -8.00 9.25
N GLU A 318 -17.29 -8.87 8.40
CA GLU A 318 -15.96 -9.44 8.50
C GLU A 318 -15.19 -9.25 7.19
N PHE A 319 -14.12 -8.46 7.25
CA PHE A 319 -13.23 -8.21 6.13
C PHE A 319 -11.96 -9.04 6.30
N TYR A 320 -11.72 -9.94 5.36
CA TYR A 320 -10.52 -10.76 5.31
C TYR A 320 -9.53 -10.17 4.32
N PHE A 321 -8.32 -9.90 4.80
CA PHE A 321 -7.25 -9.36 4.00
C PHE A 321 -5.89 -9.83 4.50
N THR A 322 -4.94 -9.90 3.59
CA THR A 322 -3.56 -10.32 3.87
C THR A 322 -2.63 -9.17 3.54
N ILE A 323 -1.83 -8.77 4.52
CA ILE A 323 -0.73 -7.83 4.28
C ILE A 323 0.50 -8.68 3.95
N LEU A 324 0.84 -8.70 2.67
CA LEU A 324 2.02 -9.35 2.15
C LEU A 324 3.22 -8.41 2.32
N PRO A 325 4.40 -8.98 2.67
CA PRO A 325 5.64 -8.23 2.65
C PRO A 325 5.89 -7.63 1.29
#